data_AF-A0A3B1DQU3-F1
#
_entry.id   AF-A0A3B1DQU3-F1
#
_cell.length_a   1.000
_cell.length_b   1.000
_cell.length_c   1.000
_cell.angle_alpha   90.00
_cell.angle_beta   90.00
_cell.angle_gamma   90.00
#
_symmetry.space_group_name_H-M   'P 1'
#
loop_
_entity.id
_entity.type
_entity.pdbx_description
1 polymer ?
#
loop_
_entity_poly.entity_id
_entity_poly.type
_entity_poly.pdbx_seq_one_letter_code
_entity_poly.pdbx_strand_id
1 'polypeptide(L)'
;PRRKLLTPLRFVIAGIGLTVVLTSWWLIYSYRQDQAIQTLRLSVEAGEAALKEEKLILAEQEFAKAAKATLILKRDDNPSRDVRQMHAELNAINHLSRLSLFELVADIESKYDKEHPEILEKHFQRYYQNNWIIIEATIARENEMSYSLLLDRQKKKSEEAKTETKTENDKPEEESNLQRYVVHFPLEVQNLPLVLSVNTSVLDKLPFVDSTETILFAGQLRRCQLLDSFSPAWVIDFVPEKTLLWTNGELLKAVGFMNDSSDEKERIQKILDKQKQLLQHNLLPEEDE
;
A
#
# COMPACT_ATOMS: atom_id res chain seq x y z
N PRO A 1 61.88 -12.64 7.45
CA PRO A 1 60.73 -11.97 6.77
C PRO A 1 60.69 -12.29 5.26
N ARG A 2 60.06 -13.41 4.87
CA ARG A 2 59.87 -13.78 3.45
C ARG A 2 58.63 -13.09 2.89
N ARG A 3 58.81 -11.98 2.18
CA ARG A 3 57.74 -11.36 1.37
C ARG A 3 57.50 -12.27 0.16
N LYS A 4 56.35 -12.95 0.11
CA LYS A 4 55.92 -13.72 -1.06
C LYS A 4 55.71 -12.74 -2.22
N LEU A 5 56.65 -12.73 -3.17
CA LEU A 5 56.53 -11.98 -4.42
C LEU A 5 55.33 -12.53 -5.20
N LEU A 6 54.29 -11.72 -5.36
CA LEU A 6 53.21 -11.99 -6.31
C LEU A 6 53.82 -12.12 -7.71
N THR A 7 53.67 -13.29 -8.33
CA THR A 7 54.17 -13.52 -9.69
C THR A 7 53.35 -12.73 -10.70
N PRO A 8 53.97 -12.00 -11.65
CA PRO A 8 53.29 -11.14 -12.61
C PRO A 8 52.22 -11.86 -13.44
N LEU A 9 52.38 -13.17 -13.67
CA LEU A 9 51.40 -14.02 -14.35
C LEU A 9 50.01 -14.02 -13.68
N ARG A 10 49.94 -13.94 -12.33
CA ARG A 10 48.67 -13.97 -11.60
C ARG A 10 47.84 -12.70 -11.85
N PHE A 11 48.48 -11.56 -12.04
CA PHE A 11 47.79 -10.32 -12.36
C PHE A 11 47.19 -10.34 -13.76
N VAL A 12 47.88 -10.95 -14.74
CA VAL A 12 47.37 -11.08 -16.10
C VAL A 12 46.12 -11.96 -16.14
N ILE A 13 46.15 -13.11 -15.47
CA ILE A 13 44.99 -14.03 -15.40
C ILE A 13 43.82 -13.35 -14.67
N ALA A 14 44.09 -12.64 -13.57
CA ALA A 14 43.05 -11.89 -12.86
C ALA A 14 42.45 -10.78 -13.72
N GLY A 15 43.27 -10.08 -14.51
CA GLY A 15 42.82 -9.06 -15.45
C GLY A 15 41.88 -9.62 -16.52
N ILE A 16 42.28 -10.72 -17.17
CA ILE A 16 41.46 -11.39 -18.19
C ILE A 16 40.15 -11.90 -17.57
N GLY A 17 40.23 -12.55 -16.41
CA GLY A 17 39.04 -13.04 -15.71
C GLY A 17 38.07 -11.92 -15.35
N LEU A 18 38.59 -10.78 -14.88
CA LEU A 18 37.77 -9.60 -14.58
C LEU A 18 37.08 -9.05 -15.83
N THR A 19 37.79 -8.95 -16.96
CA THR A 19 37.19 -8.50 -18.22
C THR A 19 36.07 -9.42 -18.67
N VAL A 20 36.27 -10.74 -18.65
CA VAL A 20 35.24 -11.72 -19.07
C VAL A 20 33.99 -11.63 -18.18
N VAL A 21 34.17 -11.49 -16.86
CA VAL A 21 33.05 -11.33 -15.91
C VAL A 21 32.29 -10.03 -16.17
N LEU A 22 33.01 -8.91 -16.34
CA LEU A 22 32.40 -7.61 -16.61
C LEU A 22 31.63 -7.59 -17.93
N THR A 23 32.20 -8.14 -19.00
CA THR A 23 31.53 -8.21 -20.32
C THR A 23 30.30 -9.11 -20.28
N SER A 24 30.38 -10.27 -19.60
CA SER A 24 29.24 -11.18 -19.46
C SER A 24 28.11 -10.54 -18.65
N TRP A 25 28.45 -9.86 -17.56
CA TRP A 25 27.48 -9.12 -16.74
C TRP A 25 26.82 -7.99 -17.53
N TRP A 26 27.60 -7.22 -18.30
CA TRP A 26 27.09 -6.13 -19.13
C TRP A 26 26.14 -6.63 -20.23
N LEU A 27 26.46 -7.76 -20.89
CA LEU A 27 25.60 -8.34 -21.93
C LEU A 27 24.25 -8.81 -21.36
N ILE A 28 24.25 -9.44 -20.18
CA ILE A 28 23.01 -9.83 -19.49
C ILE A 28 22.22 -8.58 -19.07
N TYR A 29 22.91 -7.55 -18.58
CA TYR A 29 22.29 -6.30 -18.17
C TYR A 29 21.61 -5.58 -19.35
N SER A 30 22.31 -5.42 -20.48
CA SER A 30 21.77 -4.80 -21.70
C SER A 30 20.56 -5.56 -22.22
N TYR A 31 20.65 -6.89 -22.31
CA TYR A 31 19.53 -7.72 -22.77
C TYR A 31 18.28 -7.57 -21.89
N ARG A 32 18.46 -7.49 -20.57
CA ARG A 32 17.35 -7.24 -19.63
C ARG A 32 16.72 -5.87 -19.82
N GLN A 33 17.51 -4.84 -20.13
CA GLN A 33 16.97 -3.50 -20.42
C GLN A 33 16.17 -3.49 -21.71
N ASP A 34 16.67 -4.08 -22.79
CA ASP A 34 15.98 -4.13 -24.08
C ASP A 34 14.64 -4.88 -23.97
N GLN A 35 14.63 -6.02 -23.28
CA GLN A 35 13.40 -6.77 -23.01
C GLN A 35 12.41 -5.95 -22.16
N ALA A 36 12.89 -5.22 -21.15
CA ALA A 36 12.03 -4.41 -20.30
C ALA A 36 11.41 -3.23 -21.08
N ILE A 37 12.14 -2.60 -22.00
CA ILE A 37 11.59 -1.55 -22.88
C ILE A 37 10.44 -2.10 -23.74
N GLN A 38 10.65 -3.25 -24.38
CA GLN A 38 9.62 -3.88 -25.21
C GLN A 38 8.42 -4.32 -24.37
N THR A 39 8.67 -4.94 -23.22
CA THR A 39 7.61 -5.40 -22.31
C THR A 39 6.79 -4.24 -21.81
N LEU A 40 7.41 -3.12 -21.42
CA LEU A 40 6.71 -1.92 -20.96
C LEU A 40 5.74 -1.42 -22.04
N ARG A 41 6.22 -1.22 -23.26
CA ARG A 41 5.38 -0.70 -24.36
C ARG A 41 4.22 -1.65 -24.69
N LEU A 42 4.53 -2.93 -24.92
CA LEU A 42 3.53 -3.91 -25.34
C LEU A 42 2.48 -4.18 -24.27
N SER A 43 2.90 -4.27 -23.00
CA SER A 43 1.98 -4.57 -21.90
C SER A 43 1.11 -3.37 -21.54
N VAL A 44 1.60 -2.13 -21.69
CA VAL A 44 0.74 -0.93 -21.53
C VAL A 44 -0.33 -0.90 -22.63
N GLU A 45 0.05 -1.09 -23.89
CA GLU A 45 -0.90 -1.12 -25.02
C GLU A 45 -1.94 -2.23 -24.85
N ALA A 46 -1.51 -3.43 -24.45
CA ALA A 46 -2.40 -4.56 -24.18
C ALA A 46 -3.31 -4.31 -22.97
N GLY A 47 -2.80 -3.69 -21.90
CA GLY A 47 -3.57 -3.31 -20.72
C GLY A 47 -4.64 -2.27 -21.04
N GLU A 48 -4.31 -1.24 -21.81
CA GLU A 48 -5.27 -0.24 -22.29
C GLU A 48 -6.35 -0.85 -23.20
N ALA A 49 -5.96 -1.77 -24.09
CA ALA A 49 -6.92 -2.50 -24.92
C ALA A 49 -7.87 -3.35 -24.06
N ALA A 50 -7.34 -4.05 -23.05
CA ALA A 50 -8.15 -4.84 -22.11
C ALA A 50 -9.12 -3.96 -21.29
N LEU A 51 -8.71 -2.75 -20.89
CA LEU A 51 -9.60 -1.80 -20.22
C LEU A 51 -10.76 -1.35 -21.12
N LYS A 52 -10.48 -1.07 -22.39
CA LYS A 52 -11.54 -0.73 -23.38
C LYS A 52 -12.54 -1.86 -23.59
N GLU A 53 -12.12 -3.09 -23.38
CA GLU A 53 -12.96 -4.29 -23.45
C GLU A 53 -13.55 -4.69 -22.08
N GLU A 54 -13.39 -3.87 -21.04
CA GLU A 54 -13.86 -4.11 -19.66
C GLU A 54 -13.29 -5.39 -19.02
N LYS A 55 -12.16 -5.90 -19.53
CA LYS A 55 -11.48 -7.10 -19.02
C LYS A 55 -10.52 -6.75 -17.88
N LEU A 56 -11.06 -6.36 -16.72
CA LEU A 56 -10.27 -5.84 -15.58
C LEU A 56 -9.17 -6.79 -15.08
N ILE A 57 -9.42 -8.10 -15.06
CA ILE A 57 -8.42 -9.11 -14.67
C ILE A 57 -7.27 -9.16 -15.68
N LEU A 58 -7.57 -9.11 -16.97
CA LEU A 58 -6.53 -9.13 -18.00
C LEU A 58 -5.75 -7.81 -18.00
N ALA A 59 -6.43 -6.68 -17.82
CA ALA A 59 -5.79 -5.38 -17.70
C ALA A 59 -4.80 -5.36 -16.53
N GLU A 60 -5.20 -5.86 -15.35
CA GLU A 60 -4.32 -5.96 -14.19
C GLU A 60 -3.05 -6.76 -14.49
N GLN A 61 -3.19 -7.92 -15.15
CA GLN A 61 -2.05 -8.77 -15.49
C GLN A 61 -1.06 -8.08 -16.42
N GLU A 62 -1.55 -7.33 -17.42
CA GLU A 62 -0.69 -6.59 -18.35
C GLU A 62 -0.05 -5.36 -17.68
N PHE A 63 -0.80 -4.62 -16.87
CA PHE A 63 -0.23 -3.52 -16.08
C PHE A 63 0.76 -4.01 -15.01
N ALA A 64 0.60 -5.21 -14.46
CA ALA A 64 1.58 -5.83 -13.56
C ALA A 64 2.92 -6.08 -14.26
N LYS A 65 2.89 -6.59 -15.50
CA LYS A 65 4.10 -6.76 -16.34
C LYS A 65 4.75 -5.42 -16.65
N ALA A 66 3.94 -4.42 -17.02
CA ALA A 66 4.41 -3.06 -17.30
C ALA A 66 5.07 -2.43 -16.06
N ALA A 67 4.41 -2.48 -14.90
CA ALA A 67 4.92 -1.97 -13.63
C ALA A 67 6.28 -2.61 -13.28
N LYS A 68 6.39 -3.94 -13.41
CA LYS A 68 7.66 -4.67 -13.20
C LYS A 68 8.75 -4.21 -14.18
N ALA A 69 8.40 -3.96 -15.43
CA ALA A 69 9.35 -3.42 -16.42
C ALA A 69 9.86 -2.02 -16.03
N THR A 70 9.02 -1.14 -15.48
CA THR A 70 9.47 0.18 -14.98
C THR A 70 10.52 0.06 -13.87
N LEU A 71 10.37 -0.91 -12.97
CA LEU A 71 11.32 -1.18 -11.89
C LEU A 71 12.65 -1.71 -12.43
N ILE A 72 12.63 -2.61 -13.43
CA ILE A 72 13.85 -3.12 -14.07
C ILE A 72 14.61 -1.98 -14.77
N LEU A 73 13.88 -1.06 -15.41
CA LEU A 73 14.45 0.12 -16.06
C LEU A 73 14.88 1.21 -15.08
N LYS A 74 14.59 1.05 -13.78
CA LYS A 74 14.80 2.06 -12.73
C LYS A 74 14.21 3.43 -13.11
N ARG A 75 13.06 3.42 -13.78
CA ARG A 75 12.36 4.63 -14.21
C ARG A 75 11.41 5.12 -13.14
N ASP A 76 11.54 6.40 -12.81
CA ASP A 76 10.66 7.10 -11.86
C ASP A 76 10.09 8.40 -12.44
N ASP A 77 9.83 8.41 -13.74
CA ASP A 77 9.11 9.47 -14.43
C ASP A 77 7.57 9.30 -14.31
N ASN A 78 6.82 10.37 -14.60
CA ASN A 78 5.35 10.39 -14.47
C ASN A 78 4.65 9.21 -15.18
N PRO A 79 4.96 8.86 -16.44
CA PRO A 79 4.38 7.68 -17.09
C PRO A 79 4.62 6.37 -16.33
N SER A 80 5.82 6.18 -15.77
CA SER A 80 6.15 4.97 -15.00
C SER A 80 5.36 4.90 -13.69
N ARG A 81 5.12 6.05 -13.06
CA ARG A 81 4.29 6.17 -11.86
C ARG A 81 2.82 5.87 -12.18
N ASP A 82 2.30 6.44 -13.26
CA ASP A 82 0.93 6.20 -13.72
C ASP A 82 0.68 4.71 -14.01
N VAL A 83 1.63 4.01 -14.63
CA VAL A 83 1.56 2.56 -14.86
C VAL A 83 1.51 1.76 -13.55
N ARG A 84 2.35 2.12 -12.57
CA ARG A 84 2.36 1.45 -11.26
C ARG A 84 1.08 1.73 -10.47
N GLN A 85 0.58 2.96 -10.54
CA GLN A 85 -0.68 3.37 -9.93
C GLN A 85 -1.85 2.62 -10.54
N MET A 86 -1.92 2.53 -11.87
CA MET A 86 -2.93 1.78 -12.61
C MET A 86 -2.96 0.30 -12.20
N HIS A 87 -1.78 -0.34 -12.14
CA HIS A 87 -1.67 -1.72 -11.64
C HIS A 87 -2.20 -1.85 -10.19
N ALA A 88 -1.81 -0.93 -9.30
CA ALA A 88 -2.23 -0.98 -7.90
C ALA A 88 -3.75 -0.81 -7.73
N GLU A 89 -4.36 0.12 -8.47
CA GLU A 89 -5.82 0.33 -8.48
C GLU A 89 -6.55 -0.89 -9.07
N LEU A 90 -6.10 -1.44 -10.20
CA LEU A 90 -6.70 -2.64 -10.78
C LEU A 90 -6.59 -3.87 -9.87
N ASN A 91 -5.44 -4.03 -9.20
CA ASN A 91 -5.27 -5.07 -8.20
C ASN A 91 -6.24 -4.90 -7.02
N ALA A 92 -6.49 -3.66 -6.58
CA ALA A 92 -7.50 -3.37 -5.55
C ALA A 92 -8.92 -3.72 -6.02
N ILE A 93 -9.27 -3.42 -7.27
CA ILE A 93 -10.60 -3.76 -7.85
C ILE A 93 -10.81 -5.27 -7.91
N ASN A 94 -9.82 -6.00 -8.43
CA ASN A 94 -9.93 -7.46 -8.61
C ASN A 94 -10.04 -8.21 -7.28
N HIS A 95 -9.67 -7.57 -6.17
CA HIS A 95 -9.74 -8.11 -4.82
C HIS A 95 -10.68 -7.29 -3.92
N LEU A 96 -11.58 -6.51 -4.51
CA LEU A 96 -12.53 -5.70 -3.75
C LEU A 96 -13.44 -6.60 -2.91
N SER A 97 -13.66 -6.20 -1.66
CA SER A 97 -14.60 -6.85 -0.77
C SER A 97 -15.99 -6.86 -1.40
N ARG A 98 -16.67 -8.01 -1.31
CA ARG A 98 -18.08 -8.13 -1.71
C ARG A 98 -19.02 -7.41 -0.74
N LEU A 99 -18.55 -7.18 0.48
CA LEU A 99 -19.27 -6.42 1.50
C LEU A 99 -18.76 -4.98 1.51
N SER A 100 -19.70 -4.05 1.57
CA SER A 100 -19.43 -2.67 1.96
C SER A 100 -18.86 -2.60 3.39
N LEU A 101 -18.23 -1.48 3.74
CA LEU A 101 -17.75 -1.26 5.11
C LEU A 101 -18.89 -1.39 6.13
N PHE A 102 -20.09 -0.91 5.80
CA PHE A 102 -21.29 -1.02 6.64
C PHE A 102 -21.68 -2.48 6.90
N GLU A 103 -21.70 -3.32 5.87
CA GLU A 103 -22.03 -4.73 6.00
C GLU A 103 -20.94 -5.51 6.74
N LEU A 104 -19.67 -5.15 6.53
CA LEU A 104 -18.55 -5.73 7.27
C LEU A 104 -18.66 -5.40 8.77
N VAL A 105 -19.01 -4.17 9.10
CA VAL A 105 -19.27 -3.70 10.47
C VAL A 105 -20.44 -4.44 11.11
N ALA A 106 -21.55 -4.59 10.37
CA ALA A 106 -22.70 -5.36 10.83
C ALA A 106 -22.38 -6.85 11.05
N ASP A 107 -21.57 -7.46 10.17
CA ASP A 107 -21.11 -8.84 10.35
C ASP A 107 -20.22 -8.96 11.59
N ILE A 108 -19.25 -8.06 11.78
CA ILE A 108 -18.41 -8.00 12.99
C ILE A 108 -19.28 -7.91 14.24
N GLU A 109 -20.27 -7.02 14.27
CA GLU A 109 -21.18 -6.85 15.39
C GLU A 109 -21.92 -8.16 15.73
N SER A 110 -22.38 -8.88 14.71
CA SER A 110 -23.11 -10.14 14.87
C SER A 110 -22.25 -11.30 15.35
N LYS A 111 -20.93 -11.24 15.13
CA LYS A 111 -19.96 -12.31 15.46
C LYS A 111 -19.13 -12.01 16.69
N TYR A 112 -19.15 -10.77 17.18
CA TYR A 112 -18.39 -10.41 18.36
C TYR A 112 -19.02 -11.03 19.62
N ASP A 113 -18.23 -11.86 20.28
CA ASP A 113 -18.48 -12.37 21.62
C ASP A 113 -17.36 -11.89 22.53
N LYS A 114 -17.72 -11.22 23.62
CA LYS A 114 -16.77 -10.67 24.60
C LYS A 114 -16.00 -11.78 25.33
N GLU A 115 -16.60 -12.95 25.50
CA GLU A 115 -15.94 -14.10 26.16
C GLU A 115 -14.94 -14.79 25.21
N HIS A 116 -15.14 -14.66 23.90
CA HIS A 116 -14.38 -15.36 22.87
C HIS A 116 -13.97 -14.44 21.69
N PRO A 117 -13.16 -13.38 21.94
CA PRO A 117 -12.73 -12.44 20.90
C PRO A 117 -11.95 -13.11 19.76
N GLU A 118 -11.29 -14.25 20.02
CA GLU A 118 -10.55 -15.04 19.04
C GLU A 118 -11.45 -15.62 17.93
N ILE A 119 -12.75 -15.78 18.17
CA ILE A 119 -13.70 -16.25 17.15
C ILE A 119 -13.84 -15.20 16.05
N LEU A 120 -14.00 -13.94 16.44
CA LEU A 120 -14.08 -12.82 15.51
C LEU A 120 -12.78 -12.70 14.71
N GLU A 121 -11.63 -12.78 15.37
CA GLU A 121 -10.34 -12.68 14.68
C GLU A 121 -10.17 -13.77 13.62
N LYS A 122 -10.46 -15.03 13.96
CA LYS A 122 -10.41 -16.15 13.00
C LYS A 122 -11.41 -15.99 11.86
N HIS A 123 -12.62 -15.49 12.15
CA HIS A 123 -13.62 -15.19 11.14
C HIS A 123 -13.12 -14.10 10.20
N PHE A 124 -12.57 -13.02 10.74
CA PHE A 124 -12.01 -11.93 9.96
C PHE A 124 -10.85 -12.38 9.07
N GLN A 125 -9.92 -13.17 9.62
CA GLN A 125 -8.82 -13.77 8.87
C GLN A 125 -9.30 -14.68 7.75
N ARG A 126 -10.38 -15.43 7.96
CA ARG A 126 -10.89 -16.37 6.97
C ARG A 126 -11.63 -15.70 5.81
N TYR A 127 -12.39 -14.64 6.09
CA TYR A 127 -13.36 -14.08 5.14
C TYR A 127 -13.00 -12.69 4.61
N TYR A 128 -12.24 -11.90 5.39
CA TYR A 128 -11.97 -10.49 5.08
C TYR A 128 -10.51 -10.17 4.87
N GLN A 129 -9.60 -10.94 5.49
CA GLN A 129 -8.18 -10.77 5.26
C GLN A 129 -7.87 -10.98 3.78
N ASN A 130 -7.12 -10.03 3.23
CA ASN A 130 -6.79 -9.91 1.81
C ASN A 130 -7.85 -9.24 0.91
N ASN A 131 -9.04 -8.93 1.43
CA ASN A 131 -9.99 -8.12 0.67
C ASN A 131 -9.60 -6.65 0.74
N TRP A 132 -9.85 -5.93 -0.35
CA TRP A 132 -9.68 -4.49 -0.42
C TRP A 132 -11.00 -3.78 -0.12
N ILE A 133 -10.92 -2.61 0.48
CA ILE A 133 -12.04 -1.69 0.55
C ILE A 133 -11.62 -0.34 -0.01
N ILE A 134 -12.56 0.34 -0.65
CA ILE A 134 -12.42 1.72 -1.13
C ILE A 134 -13.31 2.59 -0.25
N ILE A 135 -12.76 3.67 0.28
CA ILE A 135 -13.47 4.59 1.16
C ILE A 135 -13.19 6.03 0.76
N GLU A 136 -14.24 6.84 0.81
CA GLU A 136 -14.09 8.29 0.87
C GLU A 136 -14.14 8.69 2.34
N ALA A 137 -13.09 9.33 2.83
CA ALA A 137 -13.05 9.72 4.24
C ALA A 137 -12.08 10.88 4.50
N THR A 138 -12.25 11.52 5.66
CA THR A 138 -11.32 12.53 6.16
C THR A 138 -10.20 11.85 6.96
N ILE A 139 -8.96 12.27 6.70
CA ILE A 139 -7.79 11.78 7.42
C ILE A 139 -7.25 12.84 8.36
N ALA A 140 -6.84 12.39 9.54
CA ALA A 140 -6.06 13.16 10.49
C ALA A 140 -4.88 12.33 11.03
N ARG A 141 -3.83 13.02 11.49
CA ARG A 141 -2.66 12.39 12.10
C ARG A 141 -3.00 11.91 13.52
N GLU A 142 -2.43 10.77 13.93
CA GLU A 142 -2.70 10.20 15.26
C GLU A 142 -2.34 11.15 16.41
N ASN A 143 -1.32 11.99 16.25
CA ASN A 143 -0.88 12.97 17.27
C ASN A 143 -1.82 14.18 17.44
N GLU A 144 -2.61 14.52 16.42
CA GLU A 144 -3.63 15.58 16.48
C GLU A 144 -4.92 15.09 17.15
N MET A 145 -5.09 13.78 17.26
CA MET A 145 -6.29 13.16 17.82
C MET A 145 -6.01 12.60 19.22
N SER A 146 -6.92 12.90 20.16
CA SER A 146 -6.87 12.41 21.56
C SER A 146 -6.95 10.88 21.71
N TYR A 147 -7.00 10.12 20.62
CA TYR A 147 -6.95 8.65 20.57
C TYR A 147 -5.54 8.07 20.63
N SER A 148 -4.49 8.89 20.49
CA SER A 148 -3.07 8.52 20.65
C SER A 148 -2.77 7.85 22.01
N LEU A 149 -3.44 8.28 23.08
CA LEU A 149 -3.33 7.65 24.41
C LEU A 149 -3.82 6.19 24.46
N LEU A 150 -4.62 5.75 23.48
CA LEU A 150 -5.23 4.42 23.45
C LEU A 150 -4.32 3.38 22.78
N LEU A 151 -3.53 3.79 21.78
CA LEU A 151 -2.69 2.91 20.98
C LEU A 151 -1.27 2.73 21.55
N ASP A 152 -0.72 3.74 22.24
CA ASP A 152 0.61 3.68 22.87
C ASP A 152 0.73 2.60 23.97
N ARG A 153 -0.37 2.28 24.67
CA ARG A 153 -0.36 1.21 25.70
C ARG A 153 -0.36 -0.20 25.13
N GLN A 154 -0.91 -0.42 23.93
CA GLN A 154 -0.85 -1.74 23.32
C GLN A 154 0.56 -2.08 22.84
N LYS A 155 1.31 -1.10 22.33
CA LYS A 155 2.72 -1.28 22.00
C LYS A 155 3.53 -1.70 23.22
N LYS A 156 3.26 -1.06 24.37
CA LYS A 156 3.88 -1.42 25.65
C LYS A 156 3.47 -2.82 26.15
N LYS A 157 2.20 -3.21 25.97
CA LYS A 157 1.70 -4.53 26.39
C LYS A 157 2.17 -5.67 25.48
N SER A 158 2.35 -5.42 24.18
CA SER A 158 2.96 -6.38 23.24
C SER A 158 4.47 -6.51 23.42
N GLU A 159 5.16 -5.44 23.83
CA GLU A 159 6.57 -5.47 24.25
C GLU A 159 6.75 -6.21 25.59
N GLU A 160 5.87 -5.98 26.57
CA GLU A 160 5.87 -6.69 27.86
C GLU A 160 5.53 -8.18 27.68
N ALA A 161 4.55 -8.54 26.83
CA ALA A 161 4.22 -9.94 26.54
C ALA A 161 5.30 -10.69 25.73
N LYS A 162 6.08 -9.99 24.90
CA LYS A 162 7.26 -10.55 24.22
C LYS A 162 8.45 -10.78 25.16
N THR A 163 8.41 -10.24 26.38
CA THR A 163 9.49 -10.40 27.36
C THR A 163 9.39 -11.71 28.17
N GLU A 164 8.27 -12.44 28.12
CA GLU A 164 8.09 -13.68 28.90
C GLU A 164 8.16 -14.99 28.09
N THR A 165 8.32 -14.95 26.77
CA THR A 165 8.55 -16.18 25.98
C THR A 165 9.62 -15.99 24.92
N LYS A 166 10.88 -15.97 25.35
CA LYS A 166 12.04 -16.13 24.46
C LYS A 166 12.07 -17.58 23.97
N THR A 167 11.37 -17.84 22.86
CA THR A 167 11.71 -18.99 22.00
C THR A 167 12.57 -18.46 20.86
N GLU A 168 13.79 -18.98 20.81
CA GLU A 168 14.86 -18.65 19.90
C GLU A 168 14.51 -19.10 18.46
N ASN A 169 13.68 -18.33 17.73
CA ASN A 169 13.74 -18.31 16.26
C ASN A 169 12.90 -17.25 15.52
N ASP A 170 12.13 -16.38 16.17
CA ASP A 170 11.39 -15.36 15.44
C ASP A 170 12.21 -14.08 15.29
N LYS A 171 12.65 -13.86 14.05
CA LYS A 171 13.20 -12.59 13.57
C LYS A 171 12.22 -11.47 13.96
N PRO A 172 12.62 -10.41 14.68
CA PRO A 172 11.72 -9.32 14.98
C PRO A 172 11.26 -8.71 13.66
N GLU A 173 9.95 -8.76 13.39
CA GLU A 173 9.32 -7.91 12.38
C GLU A 173 9.73 -6.47 12.73
N GLU A 174 10.50 -5.84 11.83
CA GLU A 174 10.83 -4.42 11.92
C GLU A 174 9.51 -3.66 11.98
N GLU A 175 9.10 -3.25 13.19
CA GLU A 175 8.06 -2.25 13.38
C GLU A 175 8.59 -0.94 12.80
N SER A 176 8.35 -0.79 11.50
CA SER A 176 8.67 0.36 10.69
C SER A 176 8.21 1.63 11.40
N ASN A 177 9.12 2.62 11.51
CA ASN A 177 8.95 3.93 12.13
C ASN A 177 8.00 4.86 11.34
N LEU A 178 6.96 4.26 10.73
CA LEU A 178 5.98 4.95 9.91
C LEU A 178 4.93 5.61 10.81
N GLN A 179 4.53 6.80 10.42
CA GLN A 179 3.53 7.58 11.12
C GLN A 179 2.15 6.92 10.91
N ARG A 180 1.40 6.77 12.00
CA ARG A 180 0.05 6.20 11.94
C ARG A 180 -0.97 7.32 11.74
N TYR A 181 -1.91 7.06 10.85
CA TYR A 181 -3.01 7.93 10.51
C TYR A 181 -4.33 7.29 10.94
N VAL A 182 -5.26 8.14 11.33
CA VAL A 182 -6.62 7.73 11.66
C VAL A 182 -7.56 8.33 10.62
N VAL A 183 -8.30 7.44 9.97
CA VAL A 183 -9.38 7.83 9.06
C VAL A 183 -10.66 7.87 9.89
N HIS A 184 -11.32 9.03 9.94
CA HIS A 184 -12.58 9.17 10.66
C HIS A 184 -13.72 8.60 9.81
N PHE A 185 -14.49 7.69 10.40
CA PHE A 185 -15.68 7.14 9.77
C PHE A 185 -16.83 7.16 10.78
N PRO A 186 -18.00 7.76 10.46
CA PRO A 186 -19.12 7.92 11.40
C PRO A 186 -19.90 6.61 11.56
N LEU A 187 -19.20 5.53 11.93
CA LEU A 187 -19.79 4.24 12.21
C LEU A 187 -19.48 3.80 13.63
N GLU A 188 -20.45 3.10 14.20
CA GLU A 188 -20.34 2.49 15.52
C GLU A 188 -20.63 1.00 15.41
N VAL A 189 -19.94 0.21 16.23
CA VAL A 189 -20.17 -1.22 16.42
C VAL A 189 -20.45 -1.41 17.91
N GLN A 190 -21.65 -1.87 18.29
CA GLN A 190 -22.06 -1.99 19.68
C GLN A 190 -21.93 -0.68 20.50
N ASN A 191 -22.30 0.46 19.91
CA ASN A 191 -22.15 1.81 20.47
C ASN A 191 -20.70 2.25 20.74
N LEU A 192 -19.72 1.59 20.11
CA LEU A 192 -18.32 1.98 20.17
C LEU A 192 -17.87 2.51 18.82
N PRO A 193 -17.08 3.59 18.77
CA PRO A 193 -16.62 4.17 17.52
C PRO A 193 -15.75 3.19 16.74
N LEU A 194 -15.93 3.19 15.42
CA LEU A 194 -15.05 2.50 14.48
C LEU A 194 -13.93 3.43 14.03
N VAL A 195 -12.70 2.97 14.21
CA VAL A 195 -11.46 3.65 13.85
C VAL A 195 -10.78 2.83 12.75
N LEU A 196 -10.47 3.50 11.65
CA LEU A 196 -9.70 2.93 10.55
C LEU A 196 -8.24 3.38 10.71
N SER A 197 -7.36 2.44 11.09
CA SER A 197 -5.95 2.74 11.30
C SER A 197 -5.12 2.44 10.07
N VAL A 198 -4.50 3.48 9.52
CA VAL A 198 -3.65 3.37 8.34
C VAL A 198 -2.22 3.69 8.73
N ASN A 199 -1.32 2.74 8.51
CA ASN A 199 0.11 2.95 8.68
C ASN A 199 0.77 2.83 7.29
N THR A 200 1.04 3.95 6.62
CA THR A 200 1.58 3.93 5.25
C THR A 200 2.38 5.17 4.91
N SER A 201 3.49 4.98 4.20
CA SER A 201 4.32 6.05 3.66
C SER A 201 3.63 6.87 2.59
N VAL A 202 2.52 6.39 2.03
CA VAL A 202 1.75 7.15 1.03
C VAL A 202 1.12 8.39 1.66
N LEU A 203 0.66 8.29 2.91
CA LEU A 203 0.05 9.40 3.64
C LEU A 203 1.09 10.38 4.18
N ASP A 204 2.31 9.94 4.47
CA ASP A 204 3.42 10.83 4.88
C ASP A 204 3.72 11.93 3.86
N LYS A 205 3.36 11.70 2.60
CA LYS A 205 3.53 12.66 1.51
C LYS A 205 2.44 13.73 1.48
N LEU A 206 1.35 13.58 2.22
CA LEU A 206 0.26 14.54 2.18
C LEU A 206 0.57 15.71 3.13
N PRO A 207 0.41 16.97 2.67
CA PRO A 207 0.62 18.16 3.48
C PRO A 207 -0.58 18.35 4.42
N PHE A 208 -0.68 17.51 5.45
CA PHE A 208 -1.66 17.68 6.51
C PHE A 208 -1.26 18.91 7.35
N VAL A 209 -1.65 20.10 6.90
CA VAL A 209 -1.38 21.36 7.60
C VAL A 209 -2.51 21.65 8.61
N ASP A 210 -3.76 21.27 8.29
CA ASP A 210 -4.92 21.43 9.18
C ASP A 210 -5.97 20.33 8.92
N SER A 211 -5.81 19.19 9.60
CA SER A 211 -6.77 18.13 10.03
C SER A 211 -8.10 17.76 9.31
N THR A 212 -8.43 18.18 8.09
CA THR A 212 -9.64 17.65 7.38
C THR A 212 -9.53 17.65 5.86
N GLU A 213 -8.58 16.90 5.30
CA GLU A 213 -8.61 16.60 3.86
C GLU A 213 -9.44 15.34 3.59
N THR A 214 -10.49 15.49 2.78
CA THR A 214 -11.20 14.34 2.22
C THR A 214 -10.35 13.71 1.13
N ILE A 215 -10.15 12.40 1.25
CA ILE A 215 -9.42 11.63 0.25
C ILE A 215 -10.22 10.41 -0.19
N LEU A 216 -9.87 9.89 -1.37
CA LEU A 216 -10.27 8.56 -1.79
C LEU A 216 -9.11 7.60 -1.54
N PHE A 217 -9.37 6.62 -0.67
CA PHE A 217 -8.37 5.68 -0.18
C PHE A 217 -8.81 4.25 -0.48
N ALA A 218 -7.85 3.41 -0.86
CA ALA A 218 -8.06 1.98 -0.90
C ALA A 218 -7.00 1.27 -0.06
N GLY A 219 -7.42 0.24 0.66
CA GLY A 219 -6.51 -0.55 1.48
C GLY A 219 -6.95 -1.98 1.61
N GLN A 220 -5.97 -2.89 1.65
CA GLN A 220 -6.19 -4.29 1.96
C GLN A 220 -6.37 -4.47 3.47
N LEU A 221 -7.47 -5.11 3.86
CA LEU A 221 -7.80 -5.41 5.25
C LEU A 221 -6.78 -6.40 5.85
N ARG A 222 -6.26 -6.07 7.03
CA ARG A 222 -5.32 -6.90 7.79
C ARG A 222 -6.00 -7.60 8.95
N ARG A 223 -6.63 -6.82 9.84
CA ARG A 223 -7.27 -7.31 11.06
C ARG A 223 -8.34 -6.33 11.54
N CYS A 224 -9.25 -6.83 12.36
CA CYS A 224 -10.20 -6.03 13.14
C CYS A 224 -10.12 -6.48 14.60
N GLN A 225 -10.02 -5.52 15.52
CA GLN A 225 -9.91 -5.81 16.95
C GLN A 225 -10.60 -4.74 17.79
N LEU A 226 -11.13 -5.15 18.95
CA LEU A 226 -11.60 -4.22 19.96
C LEU A 226 -10.41 -3.73 20.78
N LEU A 227 -10.20 -2.42 20.81
CA LEU A 227 -9.20 -1.78 21.64
C LEU A 227 -9.77 -1.53 23.04
N ASP A 228 -9.61 -2.50 23.94
CA ASP A 228 -10.08 -2.40 25.33
C ASP A 228 -9.14 -1.51 26.17
N SER A 229 -9.26 -0.20 25.99
CA SER A 229 -8.47 0.85 26.63
C SER A 229 -9.38 1.89 27.30
N PHE A 230 -8.84 3.04 27.72
CA PHE A 230 -9.63 4.07 28.44
C PHE A 230 -10.83 4.60 27.63
N SER A 231 -10.76 4.51 26.31
CA SER A 231 -11.87 4.76 25.38
C SER A 231 -11.97 3.56 24.43
N PRO A 232 -12.89 2.63 24.68
CA PRO A 232 -13.03 1.45 23.84
C PRO A 232 -13.43 1.83 22.41
N ALA A 233 -12.74 1.28 21.43
CA ALA A 233 -12.99 1.55 20.02
C ALA A 233 -12.67 0.30 19.19
N TRP A 234 -13.42 0.10 18.11
CA TRP A 234 -13.10 -0.92 17.13
C TRP A 234 -12.04 -0.39 16.19
N VAL A 235 -10.97 -1.15 15.97
CA VAL A 235 -9.89 -0.75 15.08
C VAL A 235 -9.80 -1.75 13.93
N ILE A 236 -9.97 -1.25 12.71
CA ILE A 236 -9.64 -1.99 11.48
C ILE A 236 -8.28 -1.50 10.99
N ASP A 237 -7.33 -2.43 10.90
CA ASP A 237 -6.00 -2.15 10.38
C ASP A 237 -5.90 -2.58 8.92
N PHE A 238 -5.14 -1.80 8.15
CA PHE A 238 -4.75 -2.13 6.79
C PHE A 238 -3.34 -2.71 6.72
N VAL A 239 -3.05 -3.47 5.66
CA VAL A 239 -1.69 -3.92 5.35
C VAL A 239 -0.87 -2.73 4.85
N PRO A 240 0.19 -2.28 5.54
CA PRO A 240 0.91 -1.03 5.23
C PRO A 240 1.29 -0.86 3.75
N GLU A 241 1.88 -1.89 3.16
CA GLU A 241 2.38 -1.91 1.78
C GLU A 241 1.27 -2.04 0.72
N LYS A 242 0.04 -2.30 1.14
CA LYS A 242 -1.13 -2.50 0.28
C LYS A 242 -2.21 -1.48 0.60
N THR A 243 -1.78 -0.24 0.57
CA THR A 243 -2.62 0.95 0.72
C THR A 243 -2.26 1.93 -0.39
N LEU A 244 -3.26 2.64 -0.90
CA LEU A 244 -3.06 3.62 -1.97
C LEU A 244 -4.08 4.75 -1.90
N LEU A 245 -3.68 5.89 -2.43
CA LEU A 245 -4.56 6.99 -2.79
C LEU A 245 -5.13 6.70 -4.16
N TRP A 246 -6.44 6.79 -4.30
CA TRP A 246 -7.09 6.59 -5.58
C TRP A 246 -6.94 7.82 -6.47
N THR A 247 -6.71 7.60 -7.78
CA THR A 247 -6.47 8.69 -8.74
C THR A 247 -7.26 8.55 -10.04
N ASN A 248 -7.73 7.34 -10.41
CA ASN A 248 -8.42 7.13 -11.68
C ASN A 248 -9.95 7.10 -11.55
N GLY A 249 -10.62 8.15 -12.04
CA GLY A 249 -12.08 8.27 -11.99
C GLY A 249 -12.82 7.22 -12.82
N GLU A 250 -12.29 6.81 -13.97
CA GLU A 250 -12.93 5.80 -14.82
C GLU A 250 -12.98 4.43 -14.12
N LEU A 251 -11.94 4.10 -13.36
CA LEU A 251 -11.93 2.86 -12.59
C LEU A 251 -12.89 2.91 -11.38
N LEU A 252 -13.08 4.07 -10.73
CA LEU A 252 -14.11 4.22 -9.69
C LEU A 252 -15.52 4.04 -10.24
N LYS A 253 -15.75 4.60 -11.43
CA LYS A 253 -17.01 4.44 -12.15
C LYS A 253 -17.24 2.97 -12.51
N ALA A 254 -16.21 2.26 -12.97
CA ALA A 254 -16.30 0.85 -13.33
C ALA A 254 -16.70 -0.05 -12.14
N VAL A 255 -16.30 0.31 -10.91
CA VAL A 255 -16.72 -0.42 -9.69
C VAL A 255 -18.02 0.09 -9.07
N GLY A 256 -18.69 1.05 -9.70
CA GLY A 256 -19.96 1.60 -9.22
C GLY A 256 -19.85 2.53 -8.01
N PHE A 257 -18.66 3.08 -7.73
CA PHE A 257 -18.45 4.00 -6.61
C PHE A 257 -19.00 5.40 -6.89
N MET A 258 -19.07 5.80 -8.16
CA MET A 258 -19.60 7.10 -8.58
C MET A 258 -21.04 6.96 -9.08
N ASN A 259 -21.97 7.75 -8.54
CA ASN A 259 -23.30 7.85 -9.13
C ASN A 259 -23.30 8.75 -10.38
N ASP A 260 -24.41 8.75 -11.11
CA ASP A 260 -24.53 9.52 -12.35
C ASP A 260 -24.77 11.03 -12.16
N SER A 261 -24.85 11.51 -10.91
CA SER A 261 -25.11 12.93 -10.63
C SER A 261 -23.91 13.81 -11.00
N SER A 262 -24.18 14.94 -11.64
CA SER A 262 -23.14 15.88 -12.08
C SER A 262 -22.33 16.44 -10.91
N ASP A 263 -23.00 16.75 -9.80
CA ASP A 263 -22.39 17.36 -8.62
C ASP A 263 -21.40 16.41 -7.93
N GLU A 264 -21.75 15.13 -7.82
CA GLU A 264 -20.86 14.11 -7.24
C GLU A 264 -19.66 13.84 -8.14
N LYS A 265 -19.88 13.76 -9.46
CA LYS A 265 -18.80 13.60 -10.44
C LYS A 265 -17.79 14.73 -10.34
N GLU A 266 -18.25 15.99 -10.27
CA GLU A 266 -17.37 17.14 -10.14
C GLU A 266 -16.60 17.13 -8.80
N ARG A 267 -17.28 16.78 -7.69
CA ARG A 267 -16.65 16.69 -6.37
C ARG A 267 -15.57 15.62 -6.33
N ILE A 268 -15.86 14.40 -6.78
CA ILE A 268 -14.91 13.29 -6.82
C ILE A 268 -13.74 13.64 -7.75
N GLN A 269 -14.00 14.21 -8.92
CA GLN A 269 -12.93 14.61 -9.84
C GLN A 269 -11.96 15.62 -9.20
N LYS A 270 -12.47 16.61 -8.44
CA LYS A 270 -11.62 17.55 -7.69
C LYS A 270 -10.72 16.85 -6.68
N ILE A 271 -11.23 15.84 -5.98
CA ILE A 271 -10.45 15.04 -5.03
C ILE A 271 -9.35 14.27 -5.78
N LEU A 272 -9.70 13.60 -6.88
CA LEU A 272 -8.75 12.81 -7.70
C LEU A 272 -7.65 13.68 -8.31
N ASP A 273 -8.00 14.84 -8.87
CA ASP A 273 -7.04 15.77 -9.47
C ASP A 273 -6.05 16.29 -8.42
N LYS A 274 -6.55 16.63 -7.24
CA LYS A 274 -5.71 17.04 -6.11
C LYS A 274 -4.78 15.90 -5.66
N GLN A 275 -5.29 14.69 -5.48
CA GLN A 275 -4.47 13.53 -5.10
C GLN A 275 -3.40 13.23 -6.15
N LYS A 276 -3.74 13.31 -7.44
CA LYS A 276 -2.79 13.13 -8.54
C LYS A 276 -1.70 14.21 -8.52
N GLN A 277 -2.07 15.47 -8.31
CA GLN A 277 -1.10 16.57 -8.21
C GLN A 277 -0.14 16.37 -7.02
N LEU A 278 -0.64 15.96 -5.86
CA LEU A 278 0.17 15.71 -4.67
C LEU A 278 1.17 14.56 -4.87
N LEU A 279 0.75 13.50 -5.56
CA LEU A 279 1.63 12.37 -5.88
C LEU A 279 2.70 12.75 -6.92
N GLN A 280 2.45 13.76 -7.75
CA GLN A 280 3.40 14.26 -8.74
C GLN A 280 4.39 15.29 -8.13
N HIS A 281 3.92 16.22 -7.29
CA HIS A 281 4.71 17.35 -6.78
C HIS A 281 5.61 17.02 -5.58
N ASN A 282 5.22 16.13 -4.67
CA ASN A 282 6.01 15.80 -3.46
C ASN A 282 7.29 14.98 -3.72
N LEU A 283 7.85 15.06 -4.94
CA LEU A 283 9.05 14.32 -5.37
C LEU A 283 10.07 15.20 -6.13
N LEU A 284 9.81 16.49 -6.28
CA LEU A 284 10.89 17.44 -6.55
C LEU A 284 11.43 17.85 -5.18
N PRO A 285 12.70 17.58 -4.83
CA PRO A 285 13.29 18.32 -3.72
C PRO A 285 13.13 19.80 -4.06
N GLU A 286 12.70 20.61 -3.10
CA GLU A 286 12.96 22.04 -3.18
C GLU A 286 14.48 22.15 -3.40
N GLU A 287 14.88 22.53 -4.62
CA GLU A 287 16.23 23.03 -4.83
C GLU A 287 16.25 24.32 -4.01
N ASP A 288 16.81 24.24 -2.80
CA ASP A 288 17.13 25.40 -1.98
C ASP A 288 17.96 26.37 -2.86
N GLU A 289 17.34 27.50 -3.23
CA GLU A 289 18.01 28.67 -3.81
C GLU A 289 18.89 29.40 -2.78
#